data_AF-A0A7S2LEQ5-F1
#
_entry.id   AF-A0A7S2LEQ5-F1
#
_cell.length_a   1.000
_cell.length_b   1.000
_cell.length_c   1.000
_cell.angle_alpha   90.00
_cell.angle_beta   90.00
_cell.angle_gamma   90.00
#
_symmetry.space_group_name_H-M   'P 1'
#
loop_
_entity.id
_entity.type
_entity.pdbx_description
1 polymer ?
#
loop_
_entity_poly.entity_id
_entity_poly.type
_entity_poly.pdbx_seq_one_letter_code
_entity_poly.pdbx_strand_id
1 'polypeptide(L)'
;SIFFAPILASIPPWASGSALILAGACMCKSLLKVNWYDPVDGAAAMLTLIVMPLTYSIAYGLIAGLGSYIICHSVFFVAEKVFKIEKPTFGPPEEMEEATPVKEVDEPEPEPVKVGDAVEEAA
;
A
#
# COMPACT_ATOMS: atom_id res chain seq x y z
N SER A 1 -21.72 -24.86 -2.63
CA SER A 1 -20.28 -24.86 -2.98
C SER A 1 -19.59 -26.00 -2.24
N ILE A 2 -19.63 -27.21 -2.80
CA ILE A 2 -18.94 -28.42 -2.32
C ILE A 2 -18.58 -29.32 -3.51
N PHE A 3 -19.28 -29.18 -4.64
CA PHE A 3 -19.01 -29.91 -5.89
C PHE A 3 -17.61 -29.67 -6.49
N PHE A 4 -17.01 -28.48 -6.30
CA PHE A 4 -15.64 -28.17 -6.75
C PHE A 4 -14.57 -28.34 -5.65
N ALA A 5 -14.99 -28.63 -4.40
CA ALA A 5 -14.07 -28.88 -3.30
C ALA A 5 -13.09 -30.05 -3.57
N PRO A 6 -13.48 -31.20 -4.17
CA PRO A 6 -12.54 -32.29 -4.43
C PRO A 6 -11.48 -31.94 -5.48
N ILE A 7 -11.78 -31.05 -6.44
CA ILE A 7 -10.81 -30.56 -7.44
C ILE A 7 -9.80 -29.61 -6.77
N LEU A 8 -10.27 -28.71 -5.89
CA LEU A 8 -9.39 -27.80 -5.14
C LEU A 8 -8.56 -28.54 -4.07
N ALA A 9 -9.09 -29.61 -3.48
CA ALA A 9 -8.37 -30.49 -2.54
C ALA A 9 -7.25 -31.30 -3.22
N SER A 10 -7.27 -31.42 -4.56
CA SER A 10 -6.19 -32.05 -5.33
C SER A 10 -5.00 -31.12 -5.56
N ILE A 11 -5.09 -29.84 -5.20
CA ILE A 11 -3.97 -28.90 -5.31
C ILE A 11 -2.97 -29.25 -4.18
N PRO A 12 -1.71 -29.55 -4.52
CA PRO A 12 -0.73 -29.93 -3.51
C PRO A 12 -0.45 -28.76 -2.55
N PRO A 13 -0.25 -29.03 -1.25
CA PRO A 13 -0.09 -28.00 -0.22
C PRO A 13 1.19 -27.15 -0.38
N TRP A 14 2.16 -27.58 -1.19
CA TRP A 14 3.33 -26.78 -1.53
C TRP A 14 3.00 -25.61 -2.47
N ALA A 15 1.87 -25.66 -3.20
CA ALA A 15 1.52 -24.66 -4.21
C ALA A 15 0.95 -23.38 -3.58
N SER A 16 0.29 -23.49 -2.43
CA SER A 16 -0.23 -22.31 -1.71
C SER A 16 0.88 -21.47 -1.08
N GLY A 17 2.03 -22.07 -0.75
CA GLY A 17 3.15 -21.36 -0.14
C GLY A 17 3.73 -20.29 -1.05
N SER A 18 3.99 -20.61 -2.33
CA SER A 18 4.51 -19.65 -3.30
C SER A 18 3.50 -18.52 -3.58
N ALA A 19 2.20 -18.86 -3.67
CA ALA A 19 1.15 -17.86 -3.84
C ALA A 19 1.10 -16.84 -2.67
N LEU A 20 1.26 -17.31 -1.42
CA LEU A 20 1.29 -16.42 -0.24
C LEU A 20 2.52 -15.51 -0.22
N ILE A 21 3.68 -15.97 -0.70
CA ILE A 21 4.89 -15.14 -0.78
C ILE A 21 4.70 -14.00 -1.80
N LEU A 22 4.15 -14.30 -2.98
CA LEU A 22 3.86 -13.27 -3.99
C LEU A 22 2.81 -12.27 -3.49
N ALA A 23 1.73 -12.76 -2.87
CA ALA A 23 0.69 -11.90 -2.30
C ALA A 23 1.26 -10.98 -1.20
N GLY A 24 2.11 -11.52 -0.31
CA GLY A 24 2.82 -10.75 0.71
C GLY A 24 3.71 -9.67 0.11
N ALA A 25 4.48 -9.99 -0.93
CA ALA A 25 5.32 -9.02 -1.63
C ALA A 25 4.50 -7.89 -2.28
N CYS A 26 3.35 -8.21 -2.89
CA CYS A 26 2.44 -7.21 -3.42
C CYS A 26 1.84 -6.30 -2.33
N MET A 27 1.51 -6.84 -1.16
CA MET A 27 0.99 -6.05 -0.02
C MET A 27 2.06 -5.11 0.57
N CYS A 28 3.32 -5.55 0.64
CA CYS A 28 4.42 -4.72 1.11
C CYS A 28 4.66 -3.47 0.26
N LYS A 29 4.20 -3.44 -1.01
CA LYS A 29 4.30 -2.26 -1.88
C LYS A 29 3.63 -1.02 -1.27
N SER A 30 2.59 -1.22 -0.47
CA SER A 30 1.88 -0.12 0.21
C SER A 30 2.78 0.63 1.21
N LEU A 31 3.86 0.02 1.70
CA LEU A 31 4.82 0.66 2.62
C LEU A 31 5.64 1.77 1.94
N LEU A 32 5.72 1.76 0.61
CA LEU A 32 6.40 2.82 -0.16
C LEU A 32 5.62 4.14 -0.15
N LYS A 33 4.33 4.11 0.18
CA LYS A 33 3.48 5.30 0.26
C LYS A 33 3.62 6.04 1.60
N VAL A 34 4.35 5.47 2.56
CA VAL A 34 4.58 6.09 3.86
C VAL A 34 5.59 7.22 3.70
N ASN A 35 5.34 8.37 4.34
CA ASN A 35 6.31 9.47 4.38
C ASN A 35 7.43 9.13 5.37
N TRP A 36 8.62 8.84 4.85
CA TRP A 36 9.80 8.48 5.66
C TRP A 36 10.62 9.68 6.12
N TYR A 37 10.29 10.88 5.63
CA TYR A 37 10.96 12.12 5.99
C TYR A 37 10.50 12.61 7.37
N ASP A 38 9.25 12.31 7.72
CA ASP A 38 8.73 12.53 9.07
C ASP A 38 9.16 11.39 10.01
N PRO A 39 9.98 11.67 11.04
CA PRO A 39 10.49 10.64 11.94
C PRO A 39 9.37 9.98 12.76
N VAL A 40 8.25 10.67 12.96
CA VAL A 40 7.07 10.14 13.66
C VAL A 40 6.36 9.08 12.81
N ASP A 41 6.14 9.39 11.54
CA ASP A 41 5.44 8.52 10.57
C ASP A 41 6.28 7.28 10.27
N GLY A 42 7.58 7.48 10.00
CA GLY A 42 8.53 6.39 9.78
C GLY A 42 8.69 5.47 11.01
N ALA A 43 8.76 6.02 12.21
CA ALA A 43 8.87 5.23 13.44
C ALA A 43 7.60 4.41 13.71
N ALA A 44 6.41 4.99 13.52
CA ALA A 44 5.15 4.30 13.70
C ALA A 44 4.96 3.17 12.65
N ALA A 45 5.32 3.43 11.38
CA ALA A 45 5.27 2.42 10.33
C ALA A 45 6.23 1.24 10.61
N MET A 46 7.45 1.51 11.05
CA MET A 46 8.42 0.48 11.44
C MET A 46 7.94 -0.35 12.63
N LEU A 47 7.35 0.29 13.64
CA LEU A 47 6.78 -0.41 14.79
C LEU A 47 5.64 -1.35 14.34
N THR A 48 4.75 -0.88 13.47
CA THR A 48 3.64 -1.67 12.93
C THR A 48 4.14 -2.94 12.23
N LEU A 49 5.17 -2.79 11.39
CA LEU A 49 5.78 -3.88 10.62
C LEU A 49 6.39 -4.97 11.49
N ILE A 50 6.93 -4.61 12.65
CA ILE A 50 7.55 -5.56 13.58
C ILE A 50 6.49 -6.21 14.48
N VAL A 51 5.52 -5.43 14.97
CA VAL A 51 4.52 -5.92 15.94
C VAL A 51 3.51 -6.87 15.28
N MET A 52 3.16 -6.63 14.01
CA MET A 52 2.22 -7.45 13.26
C MET A 52 2.61 -8.94 13.16
N PRO A 53 3.82 -9.31 12.68
CA PRO A 53 4.27 -10.70 12.67
C PRO A 53 4.54 -11.23 14.09
N LEU A 54 5.01 -10.39 15.01
CA LEU A 54 5.29 -10.81 16.39
C LEU A 54 4.02 -11.25 17.14
N THR A 55 2.89 -10.57 16.88
CA THR A 55 1.61 -10.81 17.56
C THR A 55 0.75 -11.85 16.81
N TYR A 56 1.19 -12.33 15.65
CA TYR A 56 0.42 -13.20 14.75
C TYR A 56 -0.99 -12.66 14.43
N SER A 57 -1.18 -11.35 14.55
CA SER A 57 -2.47 -10.69 14.42
C SER A 57 -2.31 -9.32 13.78
N ILE A 58 -2.94 -9.17 12.62
CA ILE A 58 -3.00 -7.92 11.85
C ILE A 58 -3.68 -6.83 12.67
N ALA A 59 -4.72 -7.17 13.43
CA ALA A 59 -5.50 -6.21 14.21
C ALA A 59 -4.67 -5.59 15.35
N TYR A 60 -3.99 -6.41 16.15
CA TYR A 60 -3.15 -5.90 17.24
C TYR A 60 -1.94 -5.12 16.72
N GLY A 61 -1.33 -5.57 15.62
CA GLY A 61 -0.27 -4.82 14.94
C GLY A 61 -0.72 -3.43 14.49
N LEU A 62 -1.89 -3.34 13.85
CA LEU A 62 -2.46 -2.05 13.43
C LEU A 62 -2.80 -1.12 14.59
N ILE A 63 -3.40 -1.66 15.66
CA ILE A 63 -3.76 -0.86 16.84
C ILE A 63 -2.50 -0.30 17.51
N ALA A 64 -1.45 -1.12 17.67
CA ALA A 64 -0.18 -0.68 18.23
C ALA A 64 0.51 0.38 17.35
N GLY A 65 0.49 0.17 16.03
CA GLY A 65 1.03 1.09 15.04
C GLY A 65 0.36 2.45 15.04
N LEU A 66 -0.96 2.46 14.83
CA LEU A 66 -1.77 3.67 14.81
C LEU A 66 -1.78 4.36 16.18
N GLY A 67 -1.82 3.58 17.26
CA GLY A 67 -1.70 4.08 18.62
C GLY A 67 -0.38 4.81 18.85
N SER A 68 0.75 4.23 18.42
CA SER A 68 2.06 4.88 18.52
C SER A 68 2.14 6.15 17.69
N TYR A 69 1.54 6.17 16.49
CA TYR A 69 1.45 7.38 15.66
C TYR A 69 0.72 8.51 16.39
N ILE A 70 -0.48 8.23 16.89
CA ILE A 70 -1.31 9.22 17.62
C ILE A 70 -0.58 9.71 18.87
N ILE A 71 0.03 8.81 19.65
CA ILE A 71 0.76 9.17 20.87
C ILE A 71 1.95 10.07 20.53
N CYS A 72 2.82 9.67 19.60
CA CYS A 72 3.97 10.47 19.22
C CYS A 72 3.54 11.85 18.70
N HIS A 73 2.58 11.90 17.77
CA HIS A 73 2.10 13.15 17.22
C HIS A 73 1.48 14.05 18.31
N SER A 74 0.70 13.49 19.24
CA SER A 74 0.10 14.22 20.35
C SER A 74 1.15 14.80 21.31
N VAL A 75 2.21 14.04 21.61
CA VAL A 75 3.31 14.49 22.46
C VAL A 75 4.07 15.63 21.79
N PHE A 76 4.35 15.53 20.50
CA PHE A 76 4.98 16.62 19.74
C PHE A 76 4.10 17.88 19.71
N PHE A 77 2.79 17.75 19.52
CA PHE A 77 1.86 18.88 19.57
C PHE A 77 1.85 19.59 20.94
N VAL A 78 1.84 18.83 22.03
CA VAL A 78 1.91 19.37 23.39
C VAL A 78 3.27 20.03 23.64
N ALA A 79 4.36 19.40 23.19
CA ALA A 79 5.70 19.95 23.31
C ALA A 79 5.86 21.27 22.54
N GLU A 80 5.27 21.39 21.35
CA GLU A 80 5.28 22.64 20.57
C GLU A 80 4.58 23.77 21.35
N LYS A 81 3.43 23.50 21.95
CA LYS A 81 2.69 24.49 22.77
C LYS A 81 3.44 24.94 24.02
N VAL A 82 4.19 24.04 24.66
CA VAL A 82 4.84 24.33 25.95
C VAL A 82 6.27 24.85 25.77
N PHE A 83 7.02 24.32 24.80
CA PHE A 83 8.46 24.53 24.66
C PHE A 83 8.89 25.29 23.39
N LYS A 84 7.99 25.63 22.45
CA LYS A 84 8.33 26.31 21.18
C LYS A 84 9.51 25.64 20.42
N ILE A 85 9.59 24.32 20.50
CA ILE A 85 10.61 23.56 19.76
C ILE A 85 10.11 23.40 18.33
N GLU A 86 10.86 23.95 17.37
CA GLU A 86 10.62 23.73 15.94
C GLU A 86 10.91 22.26 15.60
N LYS A 87 10.01 21.64 14.83
CA LYS A 87 10.07 20.21 14.54
C LYS A 87 11.33 19.93 13.72
N PRO A 88 12.18 18.97 14.09
CA PRO A 88 13.24 18.49 13.21
C PRO A 88 12.60 17.71 12.06
N THR A 89 12.10 18.43 11.07
CA THR A 89 11.66 17.88 9.79
C THR A 89 12.90 17.78 8.90
N PHE A 90 13.24 16.54 8.53
CA PHE A 90 14.34 16.29 7.61
C PHE A 90 13.79 16.39 6.17
N GLY A 91 13.73 17.57 5.55
CA GLY A 91 13.13 17.78 4.21
C GLY A 91 13.88 17.10 3.03
N PRO A 92 13.36 17.10 1.76
CA PRO A 92 12.22 17.86 1.16
C PRO A 92 11.18 16.98 0.37
N PRO A 93 10.27 17.51 -0.49
CA PRO A 93 9.13 18.44 -0.32
C PRO A 93 7.79 17.82 -0.86
N GLU A 94 6.73 18.63 -1.01
CA GLU A 94 5.35 18.34 -1.50
C GLU A 94 5.19 17.65 -2.90
N GLU A 95 5.99 16.66 -3.27
CA GLU A 95 5.88 15.96 -4.58
C GLU A 95 5.47 14.48 -4.50
N MET A 96 5.19 13.93 -3.30
CA MET A 96 4.65 12.57 -3.17
C MET A 96 3.14 12.50 -2.91
N GLU A 97 2.46 13.64 -2.75
CA GLU A 97 0.99 13.70 -2.66
C GLU A 97 0.32 13.80 -4.06
N GLU A 98 1.03 14.32 -5.08
CA GLU A 98 0.54 14.49 -6.46
C GLU A 98 0.82 13.27 -7.38
N ALA A 99 1.03 12.07 -6.82
CA ALA A 99 1.27 10.84 -7.61
C ALA A 99 0.17 9.78 -7.45
N THR A 100 -1.04 10.19 -7.12
CA THR A 100 -2.23 9.45 -7.56
C THR A 100 -3.33 10.42 -8.05
N PRO A 101 -3.36 10.82 -9.33
CA PRO A 101 -4.62 10.65 -10.01
C PRO A 101 -4.82 9.14 -10.09
N VAL A 102 -5.94 8.68 -9.53
CA VAL A 102 -6.61 7.50 -10.08
C VAL A 102 -6.64 7.73 -11.59
N LYS A 103 -5.73 7.09 -12.34
CA LYS A 103 -6.05 6.75 -13.71
C LYS A 103 -7.18 5.77 -13.54
N GLU A 104 -8.41 6.27 -13.63
CA GLU A 104 -9.48 5.48 -14.20
C GLU A 104 -8.85 4.85 -15.42
N VAL A 105 -8.67 3.53 -15.35
CA VAL A 105 -8.51 2.74 -16.56
C VAL A 105 -9.87 2.89 -17.22
N ASP A 106 -10.03 3.99 -17.96
CA ASP A 106 -11.01 4.07 -19.04
C ASP A 106 -10.63 2.90 -19.93
N GLU A 107 -11.34 1.80 -19.70
CA GLU A 107 -11.39 0.67 -20.61
C GLU A 107 -11.73 1.28 -21.97
N PRO A 108 -10.85 1.19 -22.98
CA PRO A 108 -11.12 1.86 -24.25
C PRO A 108 -12.40 1.26 -24.81
N GLU A 109 -13.47 2.06 -24.77
CA GLU A 109 -14.71 1.78 -25.49
C GLU A 109 -14.31 1.46 -26.93
N PRO A 110 -14.72 0.31 -27.50
CA PRO A 110 -14.29 -0.07 -28.84
C PRO A 110 -14.91 0.86 -29.86
N GLU A 111 -14.20 1.93 -30.21
CA GLU A 111 -14.56 2.77 -31.35
C GLU A 111 -14.58 1.91 -32.63
N PRO A 112 -15.61 2.04 -33.48
CA PRO A 112 -15.74 1.19 -34.65
C PRO A 112 -14.61 1.49 -35.63
N VAL A 113 -13.75 0.49 -35.85
CA VAL A 113 -12.70 0.51 -36.87
C VAL A 113 -13.33 0.90 -38.20
N LYS A 114 -13.02 2.11 -38.69
CA LYS A 114 -13.43 2.56 -40.01
C LYS A 114 -12.62 1.78 -41.05
N VAL A 115 -13.32 0.95 -41.81
CA VAL A 115 -12.81 0.01 -42.83
C VAL A 115 -12.27 0.73 -44.09
N GLY A 116 -12.09 2.05 -44.06
CA GLY A 116 -11.74 2.86 -45.24
C GLY A 116 -10.26 2.83 -45.63
N ASP A 117 -9.36 2.77 -44.65
CA ASP A 117 -7.92 3.00 -44.90
C ASP A 117 -7.14 1.74 -45.29
N ALA A 118 -7.79 0.57 -45.32
CA ALA A 118 -7.16 -0.69 -45.78
C ALA A 118 -7.27 -0.92 -47.30
N VAL A 119 -7.98 -0.05 -48.04
CA VAL A 119 -8.22 -0.24 -49.49
C VAL A 119 -7.31 0.67 -50.34
N GLU A 120 -6.71 1.71 -49.78
CA GLU A 120 -5.86 2.65 -50.54
C GLU A 120 -4.37 2.28 -50.53
N GLU A 121 -3.92 1.37 -49.66
CA GLU A 121 -2.52 0.89 -49.65
C GLU A 121 -2.28 -0.32 -50.59
N ALA A 122 -3.28 -0.71 -51.39
CA ALA A 122 -3.21 -1.87 -52.28
C ALA A 122 -3.60 -1.59 -53.75
N ALA A 123 -3.55 -0.32 -54.21
CA ALA A 123 -3.81 0.08 -55.60
C ALA A 123 -2.60 0.76 -56.25
#